data_AF-A0A376MHR4-F1
#
_entry.id   AF-A0A376MHR4-F1
#
_cell.length_a   1.000
_cell.length_b   1.000
_cell.length_c   1.000
_cell.angle_alpha   90.00
_cell.angle_beta   90.00
_cell.angle_gamma   90.00
#
_symmetry.space_group_name_H-M   'P 1'
#
loop_
_entity.id
_entity.type
_entity.pdbx_description
1 polymer ?
#
loop_
_entity_poly.entity_id
_entity_poly.type
_entity_poly.pdbx_seq_one_letter_code
_entity_poly.pdbx_strand_id
1 'polypeptide(L)'
;MVTMISVLPRFASRNQIELLLNIEDGNEINSDKTNVDDLPQVGRTLISTIARVPQGKSLLIGGYTRDTNTYESRKIPILGSIPFIGKLFGYEGTNANNIVRVFLIEPREIDERMMNNANEAAVDARAITQQMAKNKEINDELLQKWIKTYLNREVVGG
;
A
#
# COMPACT_ATOMS: atom_id res chain seq x y z
N MET A 1 9.91 -2.50 2.80
CA MET A 1 8.81 -2.98 3.69
C MET A 1 8.60 -4.47 3.45
N VAL A 2 8.57 -5.29 4.50
CA VAL A 2 8.35 -6.75 4.40
C VAL A 2 7.32 -7.15 5.44
N THR A 3 6.33 -7.95 5.06
CA THR A 3 5.31 -8.48 5.97
C THR A 3 5.33 -10.00 5.89
N MET A 4 5.40 -10.67 7.04
CA MET A 4 5.37 -12.12 7.18
C MET A 4 4.29 -12.51 8.17
N ILE A 5 3.51 -13.54 7.83
CA ILE A 5 2.44 -14.07 8.67
C ILE A 5 2.59 -15.59 8.72
N SER A 6 2.64 -16.15 9.93
CA SER A 6 2.59 -17.58 10.20
C SER A 6 1.38 -17.87 11.08
N VAL A 7 0.57 -18.86 10.66
CA VAL A 7 -0.70 -19.19 11.29
C VAL A 7 -0.82 -20.69 11.45
N LEU A 8 -1.24 -21.14 12.64
CA LEU A 8 -1.72 -22.50 12.86
C LEU A 8 -3.19 -22.43 13.31
N PRO A 9 -4.15 -22.80 12.44
CA PRO A 9 -5.56 -22.80 12.77
C PRO A 9 -5.98 -24.11 13.44
N ARG A 10 -6.96 -24.01 14.35
CA ARG A 10 -7.74 -25.16 14.83
C ARG A 10 -9.19 -24.78 15.08
N PHE A 11 -10.10 -25.71 14.88
CA PHE A 11 -11.48 -25.56 15.33
C PHE A 11 -11.55 -25.68 16.85
N ALA A 12 -12.24 -24.74 17.48
CA ALA A 12 -12.56 -24.75 18.89
C ALA A 12 -14.06 -25.07 19.08
N SER A 13 -14.47 -25.30 20.33
CA SER A 13 -15.89 -25.48 20.65
C SER A 13 -16.71 -24.25 20.25
N ARG A 14 -18.03 -24.44 20.05
CA ARG A 14 -19.00 -23.37 19.75
C ARG A 14 -18.76 -22.63 18.41
N ASN A 15 -18.36 -23.33 17.35
CA ASN A 15 -18.12 -22.73 16.02
C ASN A 15 -17.12 -21.56 16.04
N GLN A 16 -16.09 -21.68 16.88
CA GLN A 16 -15.01 -20.71 16.95
C GLN A 16 -13.77 -21.27 16.28
N ILE A 17 -12.98 -20.40 15.67
CA ILE A 17 -11.70 -20.70 15.08
C ILE A 17 -10.64 -20.12 16.02
N GLU A 18 -9.76 -20.97 16.52
CA GLU A 18 -8.59 -20.55 17.28
C GLU A 18 -7.36 -20.54 16.39
N LEU A 19 -6.55 -19.50 16.52
CA LEU A 19 -5.41 -19.21 15.68
C LEU A 19 -4.21 -18.93 16.57
N LEU A 20 -3.16 -19.73 16.42
CA LEU A 20 -1.83 -19.34 16.86
C LEU A 20 -1.21 -18.47 15.77
N LEU A 21 -0.90 -17.22 16.09
CA LEU A 21 -0.48 -16.19 15.14
C LEU A 21 0.92 -15.70 15.48
N ASN A 22 1.78 -15.65 14.47
CA ASN A 22 3.04 -14.92 14.48
C ASN A 22 3.09 -13.98 13.28
N ILE A 23 3.14 -12.68 13.53
CA ILE A 23 3.16 -11.63 12.50
C ILE A 23 4.43 -10.82 12.68
N GLU A 24 5.17 -10.63 11.59
CA GLU A 24 6.29 -9.70 11.48
C GLU A 24 5.96 -8.66 10.40
N ASP A 25 5.99 -7.39 10.77
CA ASP A 25 5.80 -6.28 9.83
C ASP A 25 6.97 -5.30 9.94
N GLY A 26 7.80 -5.26 8.91
CA GLY A 26 9.00 -4.44 8.81
C GLY A 26 8.76 -3.21 7.94
N ASN A 27 9.02 -2.02 8.48
CA ASN A 27 9.00 -0.74 7.76
C ASN A 27 10.39 -0.11 7.73
N GLU A 28 10.78 0.47 6.59
CA GLU A 28 11.99 1.29 6.54
C GLU A 28 11.71 2.60 7.25
N ILE A 29 12.57 2.94 8.21
CA ILE A 29 12.56 4.25 8.84
C ILE A 29 13.50 5.08 7.98
N ASN A 30 12.97 6.04 7.23
CA ASN A 30 13.80 6.98 6.50
C ASN A 30 14.57 7.82 7.52
N SER A 31 15.82 7.46 7.78
CA SER A 31 16.79 8.39 8.33
C SER A 31 17.09 9.42 7.25
N ASP A 32 16.99 10.71 7.58
CA ASP A 32 17.34 11.78 6.65
C ASP A 32 18.76 11.52 6.12
N LYS A 33 18.86 11.32 4.80
CA LYS A 33 20.07 10.91 4.10
C LYS A 33 21.10 12.04 4.08
N THR A 34 21.70 12.37 5.22
CA THR A 34 22.75 13.40 5.30
C THR A 34 24.16 12.80 5.37
N ASN A 35 24.30 11.48 5.56
CA ASN A 35 25.59 10.79 5.51
C ASN A 35 25.53 9.59 4.55
N VAL A 36 26.58 9.46 3.72
CA VAL A 36 26.75 8.37 2.73
C VAL A 36 27.03 7.01 3.40
N ASP A 37 27.26 7.01 4.72
CA ASP A 37 27.66 5.85 5.53
C ASP A 37 26.55 5.34 6.47
N ASP A 38 25.33 5.88 6.38
CA ASP A 38 24.25 5.52 7.31
C ASP A 38 23.51 4.25 6.84
N LEU A 39 23.61 3.19 7.64
CA LEU A 39 22.91 1.93 7.38
C LEU A 39 21.39 2.15 7.48
N PRO A 40 20.59 1.54 6.59
CA PRO A 40 19.14 1.71 6.63
C PRO A 40 18.58 1.21 7.97
N GLN A 41 17.93 2.10 8.73
CA GLN A 41 17.22 1.71 9.93
C GLN A 41 15.88 1.06 9.56
N VAL A 42 15.61 -0.13 10.09
CA VAL A 42 14.36 -0.86 9.85
C VAL A 42 13.59 -0.99 11.16
N GLY A 43 12.38 -0.43 11.21
CA GLY A 43 11.44 -0.63 12.31
C GLY A 43 10.70 -1.95 12.10
N ARG A 44 10.62 -2.80 13.13
CA ARG A 44 9.90 -4.08 13.07
C ARG A 44 8.78 -4.11 14.11
N THR A 45 7.63 -4.61 13.71
CA THR A 45 6.51 -4.95 14.59
C THR A 45 6.40 -6.45 14.65
N LEU A 46 6.46 -7.02 15.85
CA LEU A 46 6.33 -8.47 16.09
C LEU A 46 5.09 -8.72 16.95
N ILE A 47 4.19 -9.58 16.48
CA ILE A 47 2.98 -9.97 17.22
C ILE A 47 2.97 -11.50 17.32
N SER A 48 3.04 -12.02 18.54
CA SER A 48 2.88 -13.45 18.82
C SER A 48 1.72 -13.62 19.80
N THR A 49 0.62 -14.23 19.35
CA THR A 49 -0.61 -14.33 20.16
C THR A 49 -1.45 -15.55 19.80
N ILE A 50 -2.35 -15.92 20.70
CA ILE A 50 -3.42 -16.90 20.45
C ILE A 50 -4.74 -16.13 20.41
N ALA A 51 -5.43 -16.21 19.28
CA ALA A 51 -6.70 -15.53 19.07
C ALA A 51 -7.82 -16.55 18.85
N ARG A 52 -8.98 -16.35 19.48
CA ARG A 52 -10.18 -17.15 19.24
C ARG A 52 -11.30 -16.27 18.69
N VAL A 53 -11.77 -16.59 17.49
CA VAL A 53 -12.72 -15.75 16.76
C VAL A 53 -13.94 -16.58 16.38
N PRO A 54 -15.17 -16.09 16.62
CA PRO A 54 -16.37 -16.73 16.07
C PRO A 54 -16.32 -16.78 14.54
N GLN A 55 -16.85 -17.85 13.94
CA GLN A 55 -16.91 -17.97 12.49
C GLN A 55 -17.59 -16.76 11.82
N GLY A 56 -16.95 -16.21 10.79
CA GLY A 56 -17.48 -15.06 10.03
C GLY A 56 -17.48 -13.74 10.82
N LYS A 57 -16.73 -13.65 11.92
CA LYS A 57 -16.49 -12.41 12.66
C LYS A 57 -15.01 -12.03 12.60
N SER A 58 -14.74 -10.76 12.86
CA SER A 58 -13.38 -10.23 12.94
C SER A 58 -12.98 -9.94 14.38
N LEU A 59 -11.67 -9.90 14.61
CA LEU A 59 -11.06 -9.57 15.90
C LEU A 59 -9.88 -8.64 15.68
N LEU A 60 -9.83 -7.53 16.44
CA LEU A 60 -8.66 -6.66 16.52
C LEU A 60 -7.65 -7.30 17.47
N ILE A 61 -6.50 -7.72 16.94
CA ILE A 61 -5.45 -8.37 17.71
C ILE A 61 -4.37 -7.40 18.20
N GLY A 62 -4.33 -6.20 17.64
CA GLY A 62 -3.39 -5.17 18.07
C GLY A 62 -3.35 -3.96 17.15
N GLY A 63 -2.52 -3.00 17.53
CA GLY A 63 -2.27 -1.78 16.78
C GLY A 63 -1.37 -0.83 17.56
N TYR A 64 -0.85 0.19 16.90
CA TYR A 64 -0.10 1.26 17.53
C TYR A 64 -0.33 2.58 16.80
N THR A 65 -0.15 3.67 17.54
CA THR A 65 -0.15 5.03 17.01
C THR A 65 1.25 5.62 17.18
N ARG A 66 1.70 6.39 16.19
CA ARG A 66 2.96 7.14 16.23
C ARG A 66 2.67 8.57 15.82
N ASP A 67 2.94 9.49 16.75
CA ASP A 67 2.86 10.92 16.52
C ASP A 67 4.29 11.49 16.48
N THR A 68 4.65 12.17 15.40
CA THR A 68 5.94 12.84 15.21
C THR A 68 5.68 14.31 14.99
N ASN A 69 6.29 15.18 15.80
CA ASN A 69 6.24 16.63 15.61
C ASN A 69 7.67 17.17 15.48
N THR A 70 8.00 17.71 14.31
CA THR A 70 9.31 18.29 14.01
C THR A 70 9.17 19.80 13.89
N TYR A 71 9.95 20.54 14.68
CA TYR A 71 10.06 21.98 14.62
C TYR A 71 11.41 22.37 14.02
N GLU A 72 11.37 23.06 12.88
CA GLU A 72 12.55 23.61 12.22
C GLU A 72 12.55 25.13 12.31
N SER A 73 13.66 25.71 12.77
CA SER A 73 13.84 27.16 12.79
C SER A 73 15.20 27.52 12.23
N ARG A 74 15.22 28.25 11.11
CA ARG A 74 16.42 28.80 10.48
C ARG A 74 16.32 30.31 10.46
N LYS A 75 17.37 31.03 10.89
CA LYS A 75 17.38 32.50 10.85
C LYS A 75 18.76 33.03 10.52
N ILE A 76 18.81 34.17 9.83
CA ILE A 76 20.06 34.90 9.62
C ILE A 76 20.47 35.56 10.95
N PRO A 77 21.68 35.33 11.48
CA PRO A 77 22.17 36.01 12.67
C PRO A 77 22.10 37.54 12.52
N ILE A 78 21.84 38.25 13.61
CA ILE A 78 21.61 39.71 13.66
C ILE A 78 20.28 40.13 12.99
N LEU A 79 20.08 39.87 11.70
CA LEU A 79 18.90 40.31 10.95
C LEU A 79 17.60 39.64 11.42
N GLY A 80 17.65 38.36 11.77
CA GLY A 80 16.50 37.59 12.25
C GLY A 80 16.01 37.99 13.65
N SER A 81 16.77 38.81 14.39
CA SER A 81 16.43 39.25 15.75
C SER A 81 15.91 40.69 15.81
N ILE A 82 15.82 41.40 14.67
CA ILE A 82 15.37 42.79 14.65
C ILE A 82 13.86 42.85 14.98
N PRO A 83 13.42 43.64 15.97
CA PRO A 83 12.00 43.86 16.22
C PRO A 83 11.28 44.36 14.97
N PHE A 84 10.00 44.01 14.81
CA PHE A 84 9.14 44.36 13.66
C PHE A 84 9.50 43.68 12.32
N ILE A 85 10.78 43.57 11.93
CA ILE A 85 11.18 43.05 10.60
C ILE A 85 11.92 41.71 10.61
N GLY A 86 12.32 41.20 11.78
CA GLY A 86 13.14 39.98 11.89
C GLY A 86 12.51 38.72 11.27
N LYS A 87 11.18 38.66 11.18
CA LYS A 87 10.45 37.54 10.54
C LYS A 87 10.71 37.42 9.03
N LEU A 88 11.14 38.48 8.35
CA LEU A 88 11.50 38.43 6.92
C LEU A 88 12.85 37.72 6.67
N PHE A 89 13.67 37.57 7.72
CA PHE A 89 15.02 36.99 7.66
C PHE A 89 15.11 35.64 8.40
N GLY A 90 13.96 35.01 8.62
CA GLY A 90 13.83 33.72 9.28
C GLY A 90 12.84 32.80 8.55
N TYR A 91 12.97 31.51 8.83
CA TYR A 91 12.09 30.45 8.37
C TYR A 91 11.73 29.58 9.57
N GLU A 92 10.45 29.37 9.77
CA GLU A 92 9.90 28.43 10.75
C GLU A 92 9.10 27.38 9.97
N GLY A 93 9.40 26.11 10.21
CA GLY A 93 8.70 24.97 9.66
C GLY A 93 8.17 24.12 10.81
N THR A 94 6.90 23.72 10.73
CA THR A 94 6.32 22.72 11.63
C THR A 94 5.84 21.56 10.79
N ASN A 95 6.24 20.35 11.14
CA ASN A 95 5.81 19.13 10.47
C ASN A 95 5.23 18.18 11.52
N ALA A 96 3.92 17.93 11.44
CA ALA A 96 3.22 16.98 12.29
C ALA A 96 2.80 15.77 11.45
N ASN A 97 3.19 14.58 11.88
CA ASN A 97 2.89 13.31 11.22
C ASN A 97 2.32 12.32 12.23
N ASN A 98 1.06 11.92 12.02
CA ASN A 98 0.35 10.97 12.88
C ASN A 98 0.02 9.72 12.07
N ILE A 99 0.54 8.57 12.52
CA ILE A 99 0.37 7.27 11.87
C ILE A 99 -0.38 6.35 12.82
N VAL A 100 -1.46 5.74 12.34
CA VAL A 100 -2.20 4.69 13.05
C VAL A 100 -2.08 3.39 12.28
N ARG A 101 -1.68 2.32 12.97
CA ARG A 101 -1.59 0.97 12.41
C ARG A 101 -2.45 0.01 13.22
N VAL A 102 -3.24 -0.81 12.56
CA VAL A 102 -4.13 -1.78 13.18
C VAL A 102 -3.97 -3.15 12.53
N PHE A 103 -4.11 -4.20 13.34
CA PHE A 103 -4.02 -5.59 12.93
C PHE A 103 -5.35 -6.28 13.25
N LEU A 104 -6.14 -6.49 12.20
CA LEU A 104 -7.44 -7.16 12.27
C LEU A 104 -7.32 -8.54 11.63
N ILE A 105 -7.94 -9.54 12.24
CA ILE A 105 -8.07 -10.88 11.65
C ILE A 105 -9.54 -11.21 11.45
N GLU A 106 -9.84 -11.97 10.40
CA GLU A 106 -11.19 -12.47 10.12
C GLU A 106 -11.08 -13.88 9.51
N PRO A 107 -11.10 -14.94 10.34
CA PRO A 107 -11.07 -16.30 9.81
C PRO A 107 -12.43 -16.69 9.24
N ARG A 108 -12.39 -17.36 8.08
CA ARG A 108 -13.56 -17.95 7.45
C ARG A 108 -13.27 -19.39 7.06
N GLU A 109 -14.24 -20.25 7.29
CA GLU A 109 -14.25 -21.60 6.73
C GLU A 109 -14.62 -21.51 5.24
N ILE A 110 -13.88 -22.21 4.39
CA ILE A 110 -14.15 -22.28 2.96
C ILE A 110 -14.94 -23.57 2.70
N ASP A 111 -16.18 -23.42 2.25
CA ASP A 111 -17.04 -24.52 1.84
C ASP A 111 -17.04 -24.68 0.30
N GLU A 112 -17.63 -25.78 -0.19
CA GLU A 112 -17.73 -26.05 -1.64
C GLU A 112 -18.45 -24.94 -2.41
N ARG A 113 -19.41 -24.25 -1.77
CA ARG A 113 -20.13 -23.13 -2.41
C ARG A 113 -19.20 -21.95 -2.65
N MET A 114 -18.38 -21.59 -1.67
CA MET A 114 -17.34 -20.58 -1.85
C MET A 114 -16.30 -20.99 -2.89
N MET A 115 -15.91 -22.27 -2.94
CA MET A 115 -14.96 -22.76 -3.94
C MET A 115 -15.52 -22.65 -5.37
N ASN A 116 -16.81 -22.93 -5.55
CA ASN A 116 -17.48 -22.80 -6.85
C ASN A 116 -17.56 -21.33 -7.30
N ASN A 117 -17.90 -20.41 -6.40
CA ASN A 117 -17.90 -18.97 -6.71
C ASN A 117 -16.49 -18.45 -7.07
N ALA A 118 -15.44 -18.97 -6.44
CA ALA A 118 -14.06 -18.62 -6.79
C ALA A 118 -13.68 -19.07 -8.21
N ASN A 119 -14.21 -20.22 -8.65
CA ASN A 119 -14.02 -20.69 -10.02
C ASN A 119 -14.74 -19.79 -11.04
N GLU A 120 -15.94 -19.29 -10.71
CA GLU A 120 -16.65 -18.31 -11.54
C GLU A 120 -15.87 -16.98 -11.64
N ALA A 121 -15.30 -16.49 -10.54
CA ALA A 121 -14.45 -15.30 -10.55
C ALA A 121 -13.17 -15.48 -11.40
N ALA A 122 -12.61 -16.69 -11.43
CA ALA A 122 -11.49 -17.02 -12.32
C ALA A 122 -11.89 -17.08 -13.80
N VAL A 123 -13.14 -17.44 -14.10
CA VAL A 123 -13.72 -17.38 -15.44
C VAL A 123 -13.88 -15.92 -15.89
N ASP A 124 -14.33 -15.03 -15.01
CA ASP A 124 -14.43 -13.59 -15.29
C ASP A 124 -13.06 -12.94 -15.56
N ALA A 125 -12.03 -13.32 -14.81
CA ALA A 125 -10.65 -12.85 -15.05
C ALA A 125 -10.13 -13.23 -16.45
N ARG A 126 -10.52 -14.40 -16.97
CA ARG A 126 -10.19 -14.82 -18.34
C ARG A 126 -10.97 -14.02 -19.37
N ALA A 127 -12.26 -13.76 -19.12
CA ALA A 127 -13.08 -12.93 -19.99
C ALA A 127 -12.54 -11.49 -20.09
N ILE A 128 -12.10 -10.92 -18.96
CA ILE A 128 -11.45 -9.60 -18.89
C ILE A 128 -10.15 -9.59 -19.72
N THR A 129 -9.32 -10.62 -19.59
CA THR A 129 -8.05 -10.74 -20.35
C THR A 129 -8.30 -10.83 -21.86
N GLN A 130 -9.30 -11.61 -22.28
CA GLN A 130 -9.69 -11.74 -23.69
C GLN A 130 -10.25 -10.44 -24.26
N GLN A 131 -11.03 -9.69 -23.49
CA GLN A 131 -11.52 -8.37 -23.90
C GLN A 131 -10.36 -7.37 -24.06
N MET A 132 -9.36 -7.39 -23.17
CA MET A 132 -8.17 -6.55 -23.33
C MET A 132 -7.35 -6.91 -24.56
N ALA A 133 -7.16 -8.20 -24.85
CA ALA A 133 -6.45 -8.67 -26.03
C ALA A 133 -7.18 -8.25 -27.32
N LYS A 134 -8.50 -8.45 -27.38
CA LYS A 134 -9.34 -8.02 -28.50
C LYS A 134 -9.31 -6.51 -28.71
N ASN A 135 -9.37 -5.72 -27.63
CA ASN A 135 -9.30 -4.26 -27.71
C ASN A 135 -7.93 -3.78 -28.21
N LYS A 136 -6.85 -4.45 -27.80
CA LYS A 136 -5.50 -4.17 -28.30
C LYS A 136 -5.39 -4.46 -29.80
N GLU A 137 -5.89 -5.61 -30.26
CA GLU A 137 -5.91 -5.97 -31.69
C GLU A 137 -6.69 -4.97 -32.53
N ILE A 138 -7.89 -4.56 -32.07
CA ILE A 138 -8.70 -3.54 -32.75
C ILE A 138 -7.93 -2.21 -32.84
N ASN A 139 -7.27 -1.79 -31.76
CA ASN A 139 -6.49 -0.55 -31.76
C ASN A 139 -5.29 -0.63 -32.71
N ASP A 140 -4.57 -1.75 -32.73
CA ASP A 140 -3.44 -1.97 -33.63
C ASP A 140 -3.90 -1.95 -35.10
N GLU A 141 -5.04 -2.58 -35.42
CA GLU A 141 -5.62 -2.59 -36.77
C GLU A 141 -6.04 -1.18 -37.22
N LEU A 142 -6.65 -0.40 -36.32
CA LEU A 142 -7.00 0.99 -36.58
C LEU A 142 -5.75 1.83 -36.84
N LEU A 143 -4.70 1.70 -36.02
CA LEU A 143 -3.42 2.40 -36.22
C LEU A 143 -2.79 2.06 -37.59
N GLN A 144 -2.76 0.78 -37.97
CA GLN A 144 -2.27 0.34 -39.27
C GLN A 144 -3.09 0.92 -40.43
N LYS A 145 -4.43 0.94 -40.28
CA LYS A 145 -5.33 1.52 -41.28
C LYS A 145 -5.09 3.02 -41.46
N TRP A 146 -4.92 3.77 -40.37
CA TRP A 146 -4.60 5.20 -40.42
C TRP A 146 -3.26 5.45 -41.10
N ILE A 147 -2.20 4.74 -40.71
CA ILE A 147 -0.86 4.86 -41.32
C ILE A 147 -0.92 4.58 -42.83
N LYS A 148 -1.57 3.47 -43.24
CA LYS A 148 -1.74 3.14 -44.67
C LYS A 148 -2.51 4.22 -45.42
N THR A 149 -3.57 4.78 -44.81
CA THR A 149 -4.37 5.84 -45.44
C THR A 149 -3.57 7.12 -45.66
N TYR A 150 -2.70 7.50 -44.71
CA TYR A 150 -1.83 8.67 -44.86
C TYR A 150 -0.75 8.45 -45.92
N LEU A 151 -0.08 7.30 -45.89
CA LEU A 151 1.01 6.98 -46.84
C LEU A 151 0.50 6.85 -48.28
N ASN A 152 -0.73 6.39 -48.48
CA ASN A 152 -1.30 6.21 -49.81
C ASN A 152 -1.92 7.51 -50.39
N ARG A 153 -1.91 8.62 -49.64
CA ARG A 153 -2.53 9.89 -50.07
C ARG A 153 -1.64 10.75 -50.98
N GLU A 154 -0.40 10.35 -51.26
CA GLU A 154 0.55 11.14 -52.07
C GLU A 154 0.67 10.74 -53.56
N VAL A 155 -0.31 10.07 -54.17
CA VAL A 155 -0.19 9.68 -55.61
C VAL A 155 -1.36 10.13 -56.50
N VAL A 156 -2.20 11.07 -56.06
CA VAL A 156 -3.20 11.70 -56.95
C VAL A 156 -3.17 13.22 -56.77
N GLY A 157 -2.16 13.83 -57.36
CA GLY A 157 -1.93 15.27 -57.33
C GLY A 157 -0.80 15.65 -58.26
N GLY A 158 -0.98 15.37 -59.55
CA GLY A 158 -0.13 15.78 -60.66
C GLY A 158 -0.93 15.77 -61.94
#